data_AF-A0A7J8EB43-F1
#
_entry.id   AF-A0A7J8EB43-F1
#
_cell.length_a   1.000
_cell.length_b   1.000
_cell.length_c   1.000
_cell.angle_alpha   90.00
_cell.angle_beta   90.00
_cell.angle_gamma   90.00
#
_symmetry.space_group_name_H-M   'P 1'
#
loop_
_entity.id
_entity.type
_entity.pdbx_description
1 polymer ?
#
loop_
_entity_poly.entity_id
_entity_poly.type
_entity_poly.pdbx_seq_one_letter_code
_entity_poly.pdbx_strand_id
1 'polypeptide(L)'
;MDGMDQRLSELVEDLTTSGEPQLNPEKMKELKKICKSSEERLSHAYHLLMTQLRQEHAEVRLSAFQVVDELFARSQHFRTLVVADFQAFLELTLGTDHKQPLPPPREVARRLRQAAARAVQAWSEKFGSAYKKLALGHHFLRHSHQVDFEDVDMRTPVERRRGEEQQRHRDRLWRARAEQAVREMAETEEEVRRCLTEVDSIHALDELRTRRIPFAGTFEPVQHRCRAPRPDGQLCERQDRLKCPFHGKIIPRDDAGRPLDPEDRAREQRQQLQRQAERPDWRDPEFLRDVEAATGVDLGSARAGGRGKGKRRRHPGLTDLRQQTNTARTRIAKKIFAKAAVQRVVTAMTQMDQKKHEKFANQFNYALH
;
A
#
# COMPACT_ATOMS: atom_id res chain seq x y z
N MET A 1 25.97 33.90 19.52
CA MET A 1 26.70 32.62 19.39
C MET A 1 28.17 32.93 19.45
N ASP A 2 28.94 32.19 20.26
CA ASP A 2 30.40 32.30 20.31
C ASP A 2 30.98 32.04 18.90
N GLY A 3 31.98 32.81 18.47
CA GLY A 3 32.53 32.68 17.11
C GLY A 3 33.09 31.28 16.81
N MET A 4 33.50 30.56 17.86
CA MET A 4 33.92 29.16 17.75
C MET A 4 32.76 28.19 17.51
N ASP A 5 31.56 28.47 18.00
CA ASP A 5 30.39 27.62 17.78
C ASP A 5 29.87 27.74 16.35
N GLN A 6 29.95 28.95 15.78
CA GLN A 6 29.64 29.15 14.37
C GLN A 6 30.64 28.41 13.47
N ARG A 7 31.94 28.52 13.79
CA ARG A 7 33.00 27.78 13.09
C ARG A 7 32.82 26.27 13.20
N LEU A 8 32.39 25.77 14.36
CA LEU A 8 32.09 24.35 14.57
C LEU A 8 30.97 23.87 13.64
N SER A 9 29.90 24.66 13.53
CA SER A 9 28.77 24.35 12.63
C SER A 9 29.21 24.28 11.17
N GLU A 10 29.97 25.29 10.71
CA GLU A 10 30.52 25.33 9.35
C GLU A 10 31.40 24.11 9.06
N LEU A 11 32.27 23.72 9.99
CA LEU A 11 33.15 22.57 9.82
C LEU A 11 32.39 21.25 9.73
N VAL A 12 31.33 21.07 10.54
CA VAL A 12 30.51 19.85 10.48
C VAL A 12 29.75 19.80 9.16
N GLU A 13 29.16 20.91 8.71
CA GLU A 13 28.48 20.98 7.43
C GLU A 13 29.44 20.66 6.29
N ASP A 14 30.57 21.35 6.21
CA ASP A 14 31.61 21.14 5.19
C ASP A 14 32.14 19.70 5.13
N LEU A 15 32.33 19.05 6.30
CA LEU A 15 32.81 17.68 6.37
C LEU A 15 31.76 16.67 5.93
N THR A 16 30.47 17.00 6.07
CA THR A 16 29.36 16.08 5.81
C THR A 16 28.70 16.27 4.45
N THR A 17 28.85 17.44 3.81
CA THR A 17 28.25 17.76 2.50
C THR A 17 29.25 17.74 1.34
N SER A 18 30.51 17.36 1.58
CA SER A 18 31.56 17.36 0.54
C SER A 18 31.31 16.37 -0.62
N GLY A 19 30.52 15.32 -0.40
CA GLY A 19 30.32 14.23 -1.37
C GLY A 19 31.53 13.30 -1.54
N GLU A 20 32.61 13.54 -0.80
CA GLU A 20 33.85 12.75 -0.89
C GLU A 20 33.75 11.46 -0.05
N PRO A 21 34.37 10.34 -0.49
CA PRO A 21 34.29 9.06 0.21
C PRO A 21 35.10 9.00 1.52
N GLN A 22 36.00 9.95 1.73
CA GLN A 22 36.84 10.09 2.92
C GLN A 22 36.82 11.54 3.41
N LEU A 23 36.90 11.71 4.73
CA LEU A 23 36.92 13.03 5.36
C LEU A 23 38.22 13.78 5.04
N ASN A 24 38.10 15.09 4.86
CA ASN A 24 39.26 15.96 4.72
C ASN A 24 40.07 15.97 6.04
N PRO A 25 41.35 15.57 6.02
CA PRO A 25 42.15 15.38 7.24
C PRO A 25 42.43 16.69 7.98
N GLU A 26 42.59 17.80 7.27
CA GLU A 26 42.87 19.11 7.87
C GLU A 26 41.62 19.65 8.59
N LYS A 27 40.46 19.60 7.93
CA LYS A 27 39.18 20.00 8.55
C LYS A 27 38.85 19.11 9.77
N MET A 28 39.14 17.81 9.68
CA MET A 28 38.94 16.90 10.80
C MET A 28 39.88 17.19 11.98
N LYS A 29 41.12 17.61 11.71
CA LYS A 29 42.07 18.04 12.75
C LYS A 29 41.60 19.33 13.44
N GLU A 30 41.06 20.28 12.68
CA GLU A 30 40.47 21.50 13.21
C GLU A 30 39.24 21.19 14.08
N LEU A 31 38.32 20.35 13.59
CA LEU A 31 37.15 19.91 14.34
C LEU A 31 37.54 19.28 15.69
N LYS A 32 38.52 18.36 15.68
CA LYS A 32 39.03 17.74 16.91
C LYS A 32 39.62 18.76 17.89
N LYS A 33 40.29 19.80 17.40
CA LYS A 33 40.85 20.87 18.25
C LYS A 33 39.74 21.65 18.95
N ILE A 34 38.66 21.98 18.23
CA ILE A 34 37.50 22.67 18.81
C ILE A 34 36.79 21.77 19.81
N CYS A 35 36.51 20.52 19.47
CA CYS A 35 35.87 19.55 20.37
C CYS A 35 36.67 19.26 21.65
N LYS A 36 38.00 19.38 21.62
CA LYS A 36 38.86 19.19 22.79
C LYS A 36 38.79 20.35 23.79
N SER A 37 38.33 21.53 23.36
CA SER A 37 38.39 22.74 24.17
C SER A 37 37.32 22.82 25.28
N SER A 38 36.16 22.19 25.08
CA SER A 38 35.07 22.15 26.07
C SER A 38 34.14 20.96 25.79
N GLU A 39 33.63 20.33 26.85
CA GLU A 39 32.61 19.28 26.74
C GLU A 39 31.30 19.80 26.16
N GLU A 40 30.96 21.08 26.36
CA GLU A 40 29.77 21.70 25.78
C GLU A 40 29.85 21.76 24.25
N ARG A 41 31.03 22.08 23.70
CA ARG A 41 31.27 22.09 22.25
C ARG A 41 31.25 20.68 21.68
N LEU A 42 31.76 19.70 22.42
CA LEU A 42 31.67 18.30 22.04
C LEU A 42 30.20 17.81 22.02
N SER A 43 29.39 18.23 23.01
CA SER A 43 27.96 17.99 23.01
C SER A 43 27.28 18.69 21.83
N HIS A 44 27.63 19.94 21.52
CA HIS A 44 27.09 20.65 20.35
C HIS A 44 27.44 19.93 19.04
N ALA A 45 28.70 19.52 18.87
CA ALA A 45 29.15 18.74 17.72
C ALA A 45 28.34 17.44 17.56
N TYR A 46 28.05 16.74 18.67
CA TYR A 46 27.21 15.55 18.66
C TYR A 46 25.81 15.84 18.10
N HIS A 47 25.15 16.90 18.55
CA HIS A 47 23.81 17.27 18.07
C HIS A 47 23.81 17.65 16.58
N LEU A 48 24.86 18.34 16.12
CA LEU A 48 25.04 18.67 14.70
C LEU A 48 25.22 17.39 13.86
N LEU A 49 26.07 16.46 14.31
CA LEU A 49 26.29 15.18 13.62
C LEU A 49 25.03 14.32 13.57
N MET A 50 24.26 14.26 14.66
CA MET A 50 22.97 13.57 14.67
C MET A 50 21.96 14.21 13.70
N THR A 51 22.04 15.53 13.49
CA THR A 51 21.21 16.23 12.50
C THR A 51 21.63 15.89 11.07
N GLN A 52 22.93 15.73 10.82
CA GLN A 52 23.43 15.25 9.52
C GLN A 52 23.06 13.78 9.27
N LEU A 53 23.12 12.92 10.30
CA LEU A 53 22.67 11.52 10.21
C LEU A 53 21.18 11.37 9.92
N ARG A 54 20.35 12.38 10.23
CA ARG A 54 18.92 12.38 9.92
C ARG A 54 18.59 12.78 8.47
N GLN A 55 19.54 13.34 7.72
CA GLN A 55 19.31 13.75 6.34
C GLN A 55 18.93 12.57 5.44
N GLU A 56 18.09 12.80 4.42
CA GLU A 56 17.66 11.77 3.47
C GLU A 56 18.70 11.51 2.37
N HIS A 57 19.99 11.38 2.75
CA HIS A 57 21.08 11.18 1.81
C HIS A 57 22.19 10.29 2.38
N ALA A 58 22.52 9.17 1.73
CA ALA A 58 23.46 8.19 2.28
C ALA A 58 24.91 8.70 2.38
N GLU A 59 25.34 9.59 1.48
CA GLU A 59 26.71 10.15 1.52
C GLU A 59 26.89 11.06 2.73
N VAL A 60 25.89 11.90 3.02
CA VAL A 60 25.91 12.78 4.19
C VAL A 60 25.94 11.95 5.46
N ARG A 61 25.12 10.89 5.53
CA ARG A 61 25.12 9.97 6.67
C ARG A 61 26.44 9.23 6.82
N LEU A 62 27.08 8.82 5.72
CA LEU A 62 28.38 8.14 5.75
C LEU A 62 29.48 9.06 6.30
N SER A 63 29.57 10.28 5.79
CA SER A 63 30.56 11.26 6.25
C SER A 63 30.31 11.64 7.71
N ALA A 64 29.06 11.86 8.11
CA ALA A 64 28.71 12.11 9.52
C ALA A 64 29.09 10.93 10.41
N PHE A 65 28.83 9.70 9.98
CA PHE A 65 29.23 8.49 10.70
C PHE A 65 30.76 8.38 10.85
N GLN A 66 31.54 8.69 9.81
CA GLN A 66 33.01 8.68 9.90
C GLN A 66 33.53 9.66 10.96
N VAL A 67 32.91 10.85 11.09
CA VAL A 67 33.25 11.82 12.14
C VAL A 67 32.88 11.26 13.51
N VAL A 68 31.69 10.67 13.63
CA VAL A 68 31.22 10.02 14.88
C VAL A 68 32.20 8.93 15.33
N ASP A 69 32.66 8.06 14.42
CA ASP A 69 33.58 6.97 14.74
C ASP A 69 34.94 7.48 15.29
N GLU A 70 35.50 8.51 14.65
CA GLU A 70 36.75 9.12 15.10
C GLU A 70 36.60 9.80 16.49
N LEU A 71 35.49 10.50 16.74
CA LEU A 71 35.22 11.14 18.04
C LEU A 71 34.91 10.11 19.14
N PHE A 72 34.17 9.05 18.82
CA PHE A 72 33.83 7.96 19.75
C PHE A 72 35.09 7.21 20.23
N ALA A 73 36.05 6.97 19.34
CA ALA A 73 37.31 6.34 19.70
C ALA A 73 38.12 7.17 20.72
N ARG A 74 38.03 8.51 20.64
CA ARG A 74 38.92 9.43 21.37
C ARG A 74 38.34 10.03 22.65
N SER A 75 37.02 10.17 22.78
CA SER A 75 36.39 10.88 23.90
C SER A 75 35.40 10.04 24.70
N GLN A 76 35.58 9.98 26.03
CA GLN A 76 34.64 9.30 26.93
C GLN A 76 33.28 10.00 26.99
N HIS A 77 33.25 11.34 27.06
CA HIS A 77 31.99 12.09 27.09
C HIS A 77 31.17 11.84 25.81
N PHE A 78 31.82 11.84 24.65
CA PHE A 78 31.17 11.56 23.38
C PHE A 78 30.60 10.13 23.31
N ARG A 79 31.34 9.14 23.84
CA ARG A 79 30.82 7.76 23.97
C ARG A 79 29.54 7.72 24.79
N THR A 80 29.48 8.47 25.89
CA THR A 80 28.29 8.53 26.76
C THR A 80 27.09 9.07 26.00
N LEU A 81 27.26 10.12 25.19
CA LEU A 81 26.20 10.68 24.34
C LEU A 81 25.70 9.68 23.29
N VAL A 82 26.62 9.05 22.54
CA VAL A 82 26.25 8.06 21.51
C VAL A 82 25.57 6.84 22.13
N VAL A 83 26.04 6.38 23.29
CA VAL A 83 25.43 5.24 24.00
C VAL A 83 24.04 5.60 24.53
N ALA A 84 23.83 6.83 25.02
CA ALA A 84 22.52 7.29 25.47
C ALA A 84 21.46 7.16 24.36
N ASP A 85 21.77 7.61 23.15
CA ASP A 85 20.85 7.57 21.98
C ASP A 85 21.16 6.42 21.01
N PHE A 86 21.76 5.34 21.50
CA PHE A 86 22.32 4.30 20.64
C PHE A 86 21.28 3.64 19.71
N GLN A 87 20.03 3.52 20.14
CA GLN A 87 18.96 2.98 19.28
C GLN A 87 18.75 3.87 18.05
N ALA A 88 18.54 5.17 18.24
CA ALA A 88 18.35 6.11 17.14
C ALA A 88 19.58 6.15 16.24
N PHE A 89 20.78 6.05 16.82
CA PHE A 89 22.02 5.96 16.06
C PHE A 89 22.07 4.71 15.16
N LEU A 90 21.70 3.53 15.68
CA LEU A 90 21.66 2.28 14.88
C LEU A 90 20.59 2.34 13.78
N GLU A 91 19.43 2.92 14.06
CA GLU A 91 18.36 3.12 13.07
C GLU A 91 18.84 3.99 11.90
N LEU A 92 19.56 5.08 12.19
CA LEU A 92 20.05 6.01 11.16
C LEU A 92 21.24 5.48 10.34
N THR A 93 22.06 4.58 10.90
CA THR A 93 23.31 4.10 10.28
C THR A 93 23.22 2.68 9.71
N LEU A 94 22.54 1.75 10.39
CA LEU A 94 22.35 0.38 9.90
C LEU A 94 21.01 0.21 9.16
N GLY A 95 20.03 1.07 9.45
CA GLY A 95 18.65 0.91 8.95
C GLY A 95 17.94 -0.27 9.61
N THR A 96 18.03 -0.40 10.94
CA THR A 96 17.39 -1.46 11.72
C THR A 96 15.86 -1.38 11.73
N ASP A 97 15.29 -0.23 11.35
CA ASP A 97 13.83 -0.06 11.18
C ASP A 97 13.42 -0.34 9.72
N HIS A 98 12.56 -1.35 9.54
CA HIS A 98 12.00 -1.69 8.21
C HIS A 98 11.10 -0.60 7.63
N LYS A 99 10.55 0.28 8.48
CA LYS A 99 9.73 1.41 8.02
C LYS A 99 10.59 2.55 7.49
N GLN A 100 11.87 2.61 7.87
CA GLN A 100 12.81 3.67 7.52
C GLN A 100 14.13 3.06 7.02
N PRO A 101 14.16 2.52 5.79
CA PRO A 101 15.38 2.00 5.21
C PRO A 101 16.40 3.13 4.99
N LEU A 102 17.68 2.75 4.85
CA LEU A 102 18.74 3.72 4.53
C LEU A 102 18.43 4.44 3.21
N PRO A 103 18.65 5.77 3.13
CA PRO A 103 18.36 6.56 1.94
C PRO A 103 19.26 6.19 0.76
N PRO A 104 18.93 6.59 -0.47
CA PRO A 104 19.82 6.45 -1.63
C PRO A 104 21.10 7.32 -1.48
N PRO A 105 22.18 7.04 -2.24
CA PRO A 105 22.40 5.93 -3.18
C PRO A 105 22.63 4.56 -2.49
N ARG A 106 22.23 3.46 -3.15
CA ARG A 106 22.27 2.10 -2.57
C ARG A 106 23.68 1.59 -2.28
N GLU A 107 24.66 1.83 -3.17
CA GLU A 107 26.06 1.48 -2.91
C GLU A 107 26.59 2.13 -1.63
N VAL A 108 26.29 3.41 -1.43
CA VAL A 108 26.78 4.18 -0.28
C VAL A 108 26.08 3.73 1.00
N ALA A 109 24.76 3.52 0.95
CA ALA A 109 24.00 2.95 2.06
C ALA A 109 24.56 1.59 2.51
N ARG A 110 24.95 0.73 1.56
CA ARG A 110 25.61 -0.55 1.86
C ARG A 110 26.97 -0.33 2.54
N ARG A 111 27.80 0.59 2.04
CA ARG A 111 29.09 0.94 2.65
C ARG A 111 28.93 1.48 4.07
N LEU A 112 27.96 2.37 4.29
CA LEU A 112 27.60 2.90 5.61
C LEU A 112 27.21 1.78 6.57
N ARG A 113 26.30 0.89 6.15
CA ARG A 113 25.89 -0.26 6.97
C ARG A 113 27.08 -1.13 7.37
N GLN A 114 27.96 -1.45 6.42
CA GLN A 114 29.15 -2.26 6.69
C GLN A 114 30.13 -1.55 7.63
N ALA A 115 30.37 -0.26 7.44
CA ALA A 115 31.26 0.52 8.28
C ALA A 115 30.72 0.65 9.71
N ALA A 116 29.42 0.94 9.86
CA ALA A 116 28.74 1.01 11.14
C ALA A 116 28.72 -0.34 11.87
N ALA A 117 28.48 -1.44 11.17
CA ALA A 117 28.49 -2.79 11.76
C ALA A 117 29.88 -3.14 12.33
N ARG A 118 30.94 -2.89 11.55
CA ARG A 118 32.33 -3.10 12.01
C ARG A 118 32.70 -2.20 13.17
N ALA A 119 32.30 -0.93 13.13
CA ALA A 119 32.58 0.01 14.21
C ALA A 119 31.88 -0.40 15.50
N VAL A 120 30.59 -0.76 15.46
CA VAL A 120 29.84 -1.23 16.64
C VAL A 120 30.47 -2.48 17.25
N GLN A 121 30.91 -3.43 16.43
CA GLN A 121 31.68 -4.59 16.92
C GLN A 121 32.96 -4.14 17.62
N ALA A 122 33.80 -3.34 16.97
CA ALA A 122 35.06 -2.86 17.53
C ALA A 122 34.87 -2.02 18.81
N TRP A 123 33.81 -1.21 18.86
CA TRP A 123 33.45 -0.44 20.04
C TRP A 123 32.99 -1.35 21.18
N SER A 124 32.20 -2.39 20.89
CA SER A 124 31.77 -3.37 21.89
C SER A 124 32.93 -4.17 22.44
N GLU A 125 33.90 -4.55 21.61
CA GLU A 125 35.10 -5.27 22.07
C GLU A 125 35.97 -4.40 23.00
N LYS A 126 36.14 -3.12 22.66
CA LYS A 126 36.98 -2.19 23.44
C LYS A 126 36.30 -1.61 24.67
N PHE A 127 35.01 -1.31 24.59
CA PHE A 127 34.29 -0.51 25.58
C PHE A 127 33.02 -1.19 26.10
N GLY A 128 32.66 -2.38 25.62
CA GLY A 128 31.41 -3.05 26.01
C GLY A 128 31.30 -3.38 27.49
N SER A 129 32.42 -3.56 28.19
CA SER A 129 32.44 -3.76 29.65
C SER A 129 32.00 -2.50 30.42
N ALA A 130 32.35 -1.31 29.92
CA ALA A 130 31.99 -0.03 30.51
C ALA A 130 30.56 0.41 30.13
N TYR A 131 30.10 0.04 28.93
CA TYR A 131 28.79 0.45 28.42
C TYR A 131 27.92 -0.77 28.12
N LYS A 132 27.14 -1.22 29.12
CA LYS A 132 26.25 -2.39 28.98
C LYS A 132 25.32 -2.29 27.76
N LYS A 133 24.78 -1.09 27.50
CA LYS A 133 23.88 -0.82 26.36
C LYS A 133 24.57 -1.05 25.01
N LEU A 134 25.85 -0.70 24.89
CA LEU A 134 26.67 -0.99 23.71
C LEU A 134 26.87 -2.50 23.53
N ALA A 135 27.23 -3.21 24.60
CA ALA A 135 27.43 -4.66 24.56
C ALA A 135 26.14 -5.42 24.20
N LEU A 136 25.01 -5.04 24.79
CA LEU A 136 23.69 -5.60 24.49
C LEU A 136 23.28 -5.33 23.04
N GLY A 137 23.51 -4.11 22.56
CA GLY A 137 23.22 -3.75 21.17
C GLY A 137 24.04 -4.57 20.17
N HIS A 138 25.35 -4.71 20.40
CA HIS A 138 26.19 -5.58 19.57
C HIS A 138 25.75 -7.05 19.63
N HIS A 139 25.47 -7.58 20.83
CA HIS A 139 24.96 -8.93 21.00
C HIS A 139 23.65 -9.16 20.22
N PHE A 140 22.73 -8.20 20.27
CA PHE A 140 21.49 -8.27 19.51
C PHE A 140 21.76 -8.30 18.00
N LEU A 141 22.57 -7.37 17.49
CA LEU A 141 22.87 -7.28 16.07
C LEU A 141 23.44 -8.61 15.55
N ARG A 142 24.38 -9.22 16.28
CA ARG A 142 24.99 -10.52 15.94
C ARG A 142 24.00 -11.67 15.80
N HIS A 143 22.94 -11.69 16.61
CA HIS A 143 21.94 -12.77 16.63
C HIS A 143 20.66 -12.41 15.86
N SER A 144 20.52 -11.16 15.43
CA SER A 144 19.42 -10.72 14.59
C SER A 144 19.79 -10.97 13.12
N HIS A 145 18.98 -11.75 12.39
CA HIS A 145 19.09 -11.94 10.93
C HIS A 145 18.90 -10.65 10.09
N GLN A 146 18.88 -9.46 10.72
CA GLN A 146 18.68 -8.17 10.05
C GLN A 146 19.97 -7.54 9.56
N VAL A 147 21.13 -7.96 10.10
CA VAL A 147 22.44 -7.45 9.69
C VAL A 147 23.28 -8.64 9.27
N ASP A 148 23.37 -8.87 7.96
CA ASP A 148 24.34 -9.81 7.41
C ASP A 148 25.75 -9.23 7.59
N PHE A 149 26.44 -9.70 8.64
CA PHE A 149 27.85 -9.39 8.87
C PHE A 149 28.76 -10.10 7.85
N GLU A 150 28.25 -11.11 7.13
CA GLU A 150 29.00 -11.96 6.20
C GLU A 150 28.83 -11.61 4.70
N ASP A 151 27.84 -10.78 4.32
CA ASP A 151 27.51 -10.52 2.90
C ASP A 151 28.48 -9.52 2.20
N VAL A 152 29.72 -9.45 2.68
CA VAL A 152 30.76 -8.57 2.16
C VAL A 152 31.85 -9.33 1.41
N ASP A 153 32.08 -10.63 1.66
CA ASP A 153 33.32 -11.29 1.20
C ASP A 153 33.22 -12.59 0.40
N MET A 154 32.05 -13.05 -0.07
CA MET A 154 31.99 -14.18 -1.01
C MET A 154 31.15 -13.91 -2.26
N ARG A 155 31.67 -13.07 -3.16
CA ARG A 155 31.44 -13.25 -4.60
C ARG A 155 32.77 -13.54 -5.26
N THR A 156 32.95 -14.79 -5.71
CA THR A 156 34.13 -15.16 -6.49
C THR A 156 34.21 -14.30 -7.76
N PRO A 157 35.41 -14.03 -8.33
CA PRO A 157 35.54 -13.26 -9.58
C PRO A 157 34.68 -13.77 -10.74
N VAL A 158 34.34 -15.06 -10.71
CA VAL A 158 33.45 -15.75 -11.65
C VAL A 158 31.99 -15.32 -11.48
N GLU A 159 31.50 -15.17 -10.25
CA GLU A 159 30.13 -14.72 -9.96
C GLU A 159 29.94 -13.23 -10.25
N ARG A 160 31.00 -12.42 -10.11
CA ARG A 160 31.00 -11.01 -10.54
C ARG A 160 30.83 -10.89 -12.05
N ARG A 161 31.57 -11.69 -12.83
CA ARG A 161 31.43 -11.75 -14.30
C ARG A 161 30.06 -12.27 -14.71
N ARG A 162 29.54 -13.32 -14.06
CA ARG A 162 28.18 -13.84 -14.33
C ARG A 162 27.07 -12.83 -14.00
N GLY A 163 27.23 -12.06 -12.92
CA GLY A 163 26.31 -10.98 -12.57
C GLY A 163 26.34 -9.83 -13.59
N GLU A 164 27.55 -9.40 -13.99
CA GLU A 164 27.74 -8.38 -15.04
C GLU A 164 27.18 -8.83 -16.39
N GLU A 165 27.34 -10.10 -16.76
CA GLU A 165 26.76 -10.69 -17.97
C GLU A 165 25.23 -10.76 -17.91
N GLN A 166 24.66 -11.18 -16.77
CA GLN A 166 23.21 -11.18 -16.57
C GLN A 166 22.63 -9.77 -16.61
N GLN A 167 23.33 -8.80 -16.04
CA GLN A 167 22.90 -7.40 -16.06
C GLN A 167 22.97 -6.82 -17.47
N ARG A 168 24.07 -7.05 -18.22
CA ARG A 168 24.17 -6.68 -19.64
C ARG A 168 23.10 -7.34 -20.50
N HIS A 169 22.78 -8.60 -20.24
CA HIS A 169 21.71 -9.31 -20.95
C HIS A 169 20.35 -8.70 -20.66
N ARG A 170 20.06 -8.40 -19.38
CA ARG A 170 18.82 -7.69 -18.98
C ARG A 170 18.74 -6.31 -19.60
N ASP A 171 19.82 -5.53 -19.59
CA ASP A 171 19.86 -4.18 -20.16
C ASP A 171 19.65 -4.20 -21.68
N ARG A 172 20.24 -5.18 -22.38
CA ARG A 172 19.98 -5.40 -23.81
C ARG A 172 18.52 -5.74 -24.08
N LEU A 173 17.92 -6.63 -23.28
CA LEU A 173 16.51 -7.01 -23.44
C LEU A 173 15.59 -5.81 -23.20
N TRP A 174 15.86 -5.02 -22.15
CA TRP A 174 15.09 -3.81 -21.85
C TRP A 174 15.22 -2.75 -22.94
N ARG A 175 16.44 -2.53 -23.46
CA ARG A 175 16.66 -1.61 -24.58
C ARG A 175 15.95 -2.07 -25.85
N ALA A 176 16.06 -3.35 -26.20
CA ALA A 176 15.36 -3.91 -27.36
C ALA A 176 13.83 -3.78 -27.24
N ARG A 177 13.27 -4.01 -26.04
CA ARG A 177 11.84 -3.78 -25.77
C ARG A 177 11.45 -2.32 -25.88
N ALA A 178 12.28 -1.40 -25.37
CA ALA A 178 12.03 0.03 -25.48
C ALA A 178 12.06 0.48 -26.96
N GLU A 179 13.04 0.04 -27.74
CA GLU A 179 13.14 0.32 -29.18
C GLU A 179 11.97 -0.31 -29.97
N GLN A 180 11.52 -1.49 -29.58
CA GLN A 180 10.32 -2.11 -30.15
C GLN A 180 9.06 -1.27 -29.84
N ALA A 181 8.86 -0.88 -28.59
CA ALA A 181 7.71 -0.06 -28.20
C ALA A 181 7.71 1.30 -28.94
N VAL A 182 8.87 1.94 -29.10
CA VAL A 182 8.99 3.19 -29.87
C VAL A 182 8.61 2.99 -31.34
N ARG A 183 9.01 1.87 -31.96
CA ARG A 183 8.60 1.54 -33.34
C ARG A 183 7.09 1.31 -33.45
N GLU A 184 6.52 0.50 -32.56
CA GLU A 184 5.08 0.24 -32.53
C GLU A 184 4.27 1.53 -32.31
N MET A 185 4.76 2.44 -31.46
CA MET A 185 4.14 3.76 -31.25
C MET A 185 4.21 4.63 -32.51
N ALA A 186 5.35 4.65 -33.21
CA ALA A 186 5.48 5.43 -34.45
C ALA A 186 4.60 4.87 -35.57
N GLU A 187 4.48 3.54 -35.69
CA GLU A 187 3.60 2.89 -36.67
C GLU A 187 2.12 3.18 -36.40
N THR A 188 1.72 3.29 -35.14
CA THR A 188 0.32 3.53 -34.74
C THR A 188 -0.05 5.01 -34.62
N GLU A 189 0.93 5.92 -34.70
CA GLU A 189 0.73 7.37 -34.51
C GLU A 189 -0.29 7.95 -35.50
N GLU A 190 -0.16 7.61 -36.78
CA GLU A 190 -1.04 8.14 -37.82
C GLU A 190 -2.48 7.66 -37.68
N GLU A 191 -2.68 6.42 -37.22
CA GLU A 191 -4.01 5.86 -36.96
C GLU A 191 -4.66 6.54 -35.76
N VAL A 192 -3.92 6.72 -34.67
CA VAL A 192 -4.40 7.45 -33.49
C VAL A 192 -4.77 8.89 -33.87
N ARG A 193 -3.93 9.56 -34.66
CA ARG A 193 -4.21 10.92 -35.14
C ARG A 193 -5.49 10.99 -35.96
N ARG A 194 -5.73 10.00 -36.83
CA ARG A 194 -6.96 9.88 -37.62
C ARG A 194 -8.19 9.69 -36.73
N CYS A 195 -8.12 8.77 -35.77
CA CYS A 195 -9.20 8.54 -34.81
C CYS A 195 -9.55 9.80 -34.01
N LEU A 196 -8.54 10.58 -33.58
CA LEU A 196 -8.79 11.84 -32.88
C LEU A 196 -9.54 12.85 -33.77
N THR A 197 -9.12 13.02 -35.03
CA THR A 197 -9.79 13.94 -35.97
C THR A 197 -11.22 13.51 -36.30
N GLU A 198 -11.49 12.19 -36.33
CA GLU A 198 -12.84 11.66 -36.52
C GLU A 198 -13.73 11.98 -35.31
N VAL A 199 -13.22 11.83 -34.10
CA VAL A 199 -13.93 12.17 -32.86
C VAL A 199 -14.25 13.66 -32.80
N ASP A 200 -13.29 14.53 -33.13
CA ASP A 200 -13.50 15.98 -33.16
C ASP A 200 -14.58 16.36 -34.18
N SER A 201 -14.57 15.72 -35.34
CA SER A 201 -15.58 15.92 -36.39
C SER A 201 -16.97 15.49 -35.93
N ILE A 202 -17.07 14.35 -35.24
CA ILE A 202 -18.34 13.86 -34.65
C ILE A 202 -18.83 14.83 -33.58
N HIS A 203 -17.94 15.32 -32.72
CA HIS A 203 -18.29 16.27 -31.67
C HIS A 203 -18.82 17.59 -32.27
N ALA A 204 -18.15 18.14 -33.27
CA ALA A 204 -18.62 19.33 -33.98
C ALA A 204 -20.00 19.12 -34.64
N LEU A 205 -20.26 17.94 -35.21
CA LEU A 205 -21.58 17.60 -35.75
C LEU A 205 -22.65 17.47 -34.66
N ASP A 206 -22.30 16.94 -33.49
CA ASP A 206 -23.23 16.84 -32.34
C ASP A 206 -23.60 18.21 -31.79
N GLU A 207 -22.63 19.13 -31.72
CA GLU A 207 -22.88 20.53 -31.36
C GLU A 207 -23.84 21.22 -32.33
N LEU A 208 -23.77 20.90 -33.64
CA LEU A 208 -24.69 21.44 -34.65
C LEU A 208 -26.08 20.77 -34.61
N ARG A 209 -26.18 19.52 -34.15
CA ARG A 209 -27.44 18.77 -34.09
C ARG A 209 -28.21 19.00 -32.79
N THR A 210 -27.52 19.34 -31.71
CA THR A 210 -28.15 19.51 -30.40
C THR A 210 -28.55 20.96 -30.18
N ARG A 211 -29.84 21.25 -30.38
CA ARG A 211 -30.41 22.53 -29.93
C ARG A 211 -30.47 22.54 -28.41
N ARG A 212 -29.51 23.19 -27.76
CA ARG A 212 -29.54 23.45 -26.32
C ARG A 212 -30.66 24.46 -26.03
N ILE A 213 -31.76 23.99 -25.48
CA ILE A 213 -32.85 24.85 -25.02
C ILE A 213 -32.57 25.19 -23.55
N PRO A 214 -32.17 26.44 -23.21
CA PRO A 214 -31.98 26.81 -21.82
C PRO A 214 -33.31 26.71 -21.09
N PHE A 215 -33.34 25.96 -19.99
CA PHE A 215 -34.51 25.93 -19.11
C PHE A 215 -34.64 27.30 -18.44
N ALA A 216 -35.68 28.06 -18.80
CA ALA A 216 -35.95 29.39 -18.29
C ALA A 216 -36.54 29.37 -16.86
N GLY A 217 -35.89 28.64 -15.95
CA GLY A 217 -36.34 28.50 -14.57
C GLY A 217 -35.25 28.00 -13.64
N THR A 218 -35.48 28.15 -12.35
CA THR A 218 -34.65 27.56 -11.30
C THR A 218 -35.05 26.09 -11.11
N PHE A 219 -34.07 25.19 -11.14
CA PHE A 219 -34.32 23.79 -10.86
C PHE A 219 -34.60 23.59 -9.36
N GLU A 220 -35.82 23.22 -9.01
CA GLU A 220 -36.16 22.83 -7.63
C GLU A 220 -36.12 21.31 -7.48
N PRO A 221 -35.29 20.75 -6.57
CA PRO A 221 -35.22 19.31 -6.36
C PRO A 221 -36.50 18.76 -5.73
N VAL A 222 -36.88 17.54 -6.10
CA VAL A 222 -38.05 16.85 -5.54
C VAL A 222 -37.73 16.36 -4.13
N GLN A 223 -38.54 16.77 -3.14
CA GLN A 223 -38.31 16.43 -1.73
C GLN A 223 -39.02 15.15 -1.27
N HIS A 224 -39.85 14.56 -2.13
CA HIS A 224 -40.66 13.39 -1.78
C HIS A 224 -40.28 12.15 -2.61
N ARG A 225 -40.56 10.97 -2.04
CA ARG A 225 -40.43 9.67 -2.72
C ARG A 225 -41.81 9.05 -2.84
N CYS A 226 -42.01 8.25 -3.87
CA CYS A 226 -43.28 7.56 -4.10
C CYS A 226 -43.69 6.66 -2.92
N ARG A 227 -42.74 5.96 -2.28
CA ARG A 227 -42.93 5.10 -1.10
C ARG A 227 -44.05 4.05 -1.20
N ALA A 228 -44.56 3.77 -2.39
CA ALA A 228 -45.56 2.72 -2.59
C ALA A 228 -44.92 1.32 -2.40
N PRO A 229 -45.64 0.36 -1.79
CA PRO A 229 -45.13 -0.98 -1.56
C PRO A 229 -44.96 -1.74 -2.88
N ARG A 230 -43.77 -2.29 -3.10
CA ARG A 230 -43.44 -3.12 -4.27
C ARG A 230 -43.77 -4.58 -4.01
N PRO A 231 -43.95 -5.42 -5.06
CA PRO A 231 -44.11 -6.87 -4.92
C PRO A 231 -42.95 -7.55 -4.15
N ASP A 232 -41.76 -6.96 -4.19
CA ASP A 232 -40.56 -7.43 -3.48
C ASP A 232 -40.58 -7.12 -1.96
N GLY A 233 -41.61 -6.45 -1.45
CA GLY A 233 -41.73 -6.03 -0.05
C GLY A 233 -41.02 -4.73 0.31
N GLN A 234 -40.27 -4.14 -0.61
CA GLN A 234 -39.58 -2.84 -0.42
C GLN A 234 -40.47 -1.66 -0.85
N LEU A 235 -40.16 -0.44 -0.38
CA LEU A 235 -40.85 0.78 -0.79
C LEU A 235 -40.24 1.39 -2.06
N CYS A 236 -41.05 2.06 -2.88
CA CYS A 236 -40.58 2.72 -4.10
C CYS A 236 -39.72 3.96 -3.81
N GLU A 237 -38.49 3.95 -4.31
CA GLU A 237 -37.50 5.03 -4.09
C GLU A 237 -37.57 6.19 -5.08
N ARG A 238 -38.42 6.10 -6.12
CA ARG A 238 -38.49 7.09 -7.20
C ARG A 238 -39.01 8.44 -6.71
N GLN A 239 -38.44 9.50 -7.27
CA GLN A 239 -38.67 10.92 -6.92
C GLN A 239 -39.20 11.69 -8.14
N ASP A 240 -40.32 11.25 -8.70
CA ASP A 240 -40.99 11.96 -9.78
C ASP A 240 -41.82 13.13 -9.21
N ARG A 241 -41.99 14.24 -9.95
CA ARG A 241 -42.68 15.45 -9.43
C ARG A 241 -44.18 15.28 -9.15
N LEU A 242 -44.90 14.51 -9.99
CA LEU A 242 -46.37 14.42 -9.97
C LEU A 242 -46.90 12.99 -10.02
N LYS A 243 -46.32 12.15 -10.88
CA LYS A 243 -46.75 10.77 -11.11
C LYS A 243 -45.55 9.85 -11.19
N CYS A 244 -45.63 8.73 -10.47
CA CYS A 244 -44.75 7.59 -10.63
C CYS A 244 -45.26 6.73 -11.79
N PRO A 245 -44.46 6.48 -12.85
CA PRO A 245 -44.81 5.54 -13.92
C PRO A 245 -45.28 4.14 -13.48
N PHE A 246 -44.92 3.69 -12.28
CA PHE A 246 -45.32 2.37 -11.77
C PHE A 246 -46.58 2.42 -10.87
N HIS A 247 -46.69 3.45 -10.02
CA HIS A 247 -47.71 3.50 -8.97
C HIS A 247 -48.75 4.61 -9.18
N GLY A 248 -48.67 5.35 -10.28
CA GLY A 248 -49.62 6.42 -10.60
C GLY A 248 -49.34 7.72 -9.84
N LYS A 249 -50.39 8.43 -9.43
CA LYS A 249 -50.26 9.72 -8.72
C LYS A 249 -49.48 9.53 -7.41
N ILE A 250 -48.47 10.37 -7.18
CA ILE A 250 -47.72 10.31 -5.93
C ILE A 250 -48.54 10.99 -4.82
N ILE A 251 -48.75 10.24 -3.74
CA ILE A 251 -49.48 10.66 -2.55
C ILE A 251 -48.55 10.55 -1.32
N PRO A 252 -48.77 11.35 -0.26
CA PRO A 252 -47.94 11.30 0.93
C PRO A 252 -48.17 10.01 1.73
N ARG A 253 -47.08 9.33 2.05
CA ARG A 253 -47.08 8.04 2.77
C ARG A 253 -46.12 8.07 3.97
N ASP A 254 -46.44 7.29 5.00
CA ASP A 254 -45.57 7.06 6.15
C ASP A 254 -44.32 6.22 5.80
N ASP A 255 -43.45 5.96 6.79
CA ASP A 255 -42.26 5.11 6.62
C ASP A 255 -42.59 3.63 6.36
N ALA A 256 -43.85 3.23 6.53
CA ALA A 256 -44.35 1.90 6.20
C ALA A 256 -45.03 1.84 4.82
N GLY A 257 -45.08 2.95 4.07
CA GLY A 257 -45.71 3.02 2.74
C GLY A 257 -47.24 3.14 2.76
N ARG A 258 -47.85 3.43 3.91
CA ARG A 258 -49.29 3.62 4.06
C ARG A 258 -49.67 5.06 3.75
N PRO A 259 -50.71 5.31 2.93
CA PRO A 259 -51.24 6.65 2.72
C PRO A 259 -51.64 7.31 4.04
N LEU A 260 -51.23 8.58 4.21
CA LEU A 260 -51.62 9.39 5.36
C LEU A 260 -53.11 9.78 5.29
N ASP A 261 -53.62 10.02 4.08
CA ASP A 261 -55.02 10.38 3.84
C ASP A 261 -55.95 9.13 3.90
N PRO A 262 -57.01 9.15 4.71
CA PRO A 262 -58.01 8.08 4.77
C PRO A 262 -58.72 7.78 3.44
N GLU A 263 -58.96 8.79 2.60
CA GLU A 263 -59.63 8.60 1.30
C GLU A 263 -58.76 7.84 0.32
N ASP A 264 -57.47 8.17 0.27
CA ASP A 264 -56.50 7.48 -0.56
C ASP A 264 -56.28 6.05 -0.08
N ARG A 265 -56.28 5.83 1.24
CA ARG A 265 -56.24 4.47 1.81
C ARG A 265 -57.43 3.63 1.37
N ALA A 266 -58.64 4.18 1.45
CA ALA A 266 -59.85 3.50 1.03
C ALA A 266 -59.86 3.23 -0.49
N ARG A 267 -59.31 4.16 -1.30
CA ARG A 267 -59.15 4.00 -2.75
C ARG A 267 -58.20 2.86 -3.09
N GLU A 268 -57.02 2.80 -2.46
CA GLU A 268 -56.05 1.73 -2.68
C GLU A 268 -56.59 0.37 -2.23
N GLN A 269 -57.28 0.31 -1.09
CA GLN A 269 -57.89 -0.92 -0.58
C GLN A 269 -58.97 -1.46 -1.53
N ARG A 270 -59.85 -0.59 -2.05
CA ARG A 270 -60.83 -0.98 -3.08
C ARG A 270 -60.15 -1.52 -4.33
N GLN A 271 -59.10 -0.85 -4.80
CA GLN A 271 -58.37 -1.29 -5.99
C GLN A 271 -57.65 -2.62 -5.75
N GLN A 272 -57.12 -2.87 -4.56
CA GLN A 272 -56.49 -4.13 -4.20
C GLN A 272 -57.50 -5.29 -4.16
N LEU A 273 -58.68 -5.08 -3.57
CA LEU A 273 -59.77 -6.06 -3.56
C LEU A 273 -60.25 -6.37 -4.97
N GLN A 274 -60.42 -5.35 -5.81
CA GLN A 274 -60.80 -5.52 -7.20
C GLN A 274 -59.74 -6.33 -7.97
N ARG A 275 -58.45 -6.03 -7.81
CA ARG A 275 -57.35 -6.79 -8.45
C ARG A 275 -57.26 -8.24 -7.96
N GLN A 276 -57.63 -8.51 -6.70
CA GLN A 276 -57.70 -9.88 -6.18
C GLN A 276 -58.90 -10.63 -6.76
N ALA A 277 -60.06 -9.96 -6.89
CA ALA A 277 -61.26 -10.53 -7.49
C ALA A 277 -61.12 -10.77 -9.01
N GLU A 278 -60.36 -9.92 -9.71
CA GLU A 278 -60.06 -10.05 -11.15
C GLU A 278 -58.96 -11.08 -11.44
N ARG A 279 -58.34 -11.71 -10.42
CA ARG A 279 -57.28 -12.70 -10.60
C ARG A 279 -57.91 -14.00 -11.13
N PRO A 280 -57.62 -14.44 -12.37
CA PRO A 280 -58.27 -15.62 -12.94
C PRO A 280 -57.96 -16.90 -12.17
N ASP A 281 -58.97 -17.76 -11.98
CA ASP A 281 -58.89 -18.99 -11.16
C ASP A 281 -57.74 -19.93 -11.55
N TRP A 282 -57.41 -20.03 -12.84
CA TRP A 282 -56.30 -20.88 -13.33
C TRP A 282 -54.91 -20.40 -12.89
N ARG A 283 -54.81 -19.17 -12.36
CA ARG A 283 -53.57 -18.56 -11.87
C ARG A 283 -53.40 -18.72 -10.36
N ASP A 284 -54.20 -19.58 -9.74
CA ASP A 284 -54.11 -19.88 -8.33
C ASP A 284 -52.85 -20.72 -7.99
N PRO A 285 -52.01 -20.30 -7.02
CA PRO A 285 -50.80 -21.02 -6.65
C PRO A 285 -51.02 -22.43 -6.09
N GLU A 286 -52.18 -22.72 -5.48
CA GLU A 286 -52.51 -24.07 -5.02
C GLU A 286 -52.85 -24.98 -6.20
N PHE A 287 -53.74 -24.53 -7.08
CA PHE A 287 -54.07 -25.24 -8.31
C PHE A 287 -52.83 -25.54 -9.19
N LEU A 288 -51.92 -24.58 -9.36
CA LEU A 288 -50.71 -24.79 -10.16
C LEU A 288 -49.77 -25.83 -9.54
N ARG A 289 -49.69 -25.91 -8.20
CA ARG A 289 -48.89 -26.95 -7.52
C ARG A 289 -49.47 -28.34 -7.77
N ASP A 290 -50.79 -28.48 -7.76
CA ASP A 290 -51.45 -29.75 -8.01
C ASP A 290 -51.24 -30.24 -9.45
N VAL A 291 -51.27 -29.31 -10.42
CA VAL A 291 -50.98 -29.62 -11.83
C VAL A 291 -49.52 -30.01 -12.03
N GLU A 292 -48.56 -29.33 -11.39
CA GLU A 292 -47.14 -29.70 -11.44
C GLU A 292 -46.87 -31.07 -10.81
N ALA A 293 -47.52 -31.37 -9.68
CA ALA A 293 -47.42 -32.66 -9.02
C ALA A 293 -47.96 -33.80 -9.90
N ALA A 294 -49.05 -33.57 -10.63
CA ALA A 294 -49.65 -34.57 -11.52
C ALA A 294 -48.87 -34.77 -12.83
N THR A 295 -48.27 -33.70 -13.38
CA THR A 295 -47.64 -33.74 -14.71
C THR A 295 -46.11 -33.92 -14.67
N GLY A 296 -45.48 -33.69 -13.52
CA GLY A 296 -44.02 -33.78 -13.36
C GLY A 296 -43.24 -32.68 -14.09
N VAL A 297 -43.93 -31.68 -14.64
CA VAL A 297 -43.34 -30.55 -15.37
C VAL A 297 -43.41 -29.29 -14.50
N ASP A 298 -42.27 -28.64 -14.24
CA ASP A 298 -42.18 -27.35 -13.51
C ASP A 298 -42.84 -26.22 -14.32
N LEU A 299 -44.08 -25.88 -13.97
CA LEU A 299 -44.84 -24.74 -14.51
C LEU A 299 -44.52 -23.41 -13.79
N GLY A 300 -43.59 -23.43 -12.83
CA GLY A 300 -43.07 -22.25 -12.14
C GLY A 300 -43.83 -21.84 -10.87
N SER A 301 -44.60 -22.73 -10.24
CA SER A 301 -45.28 -22.46 -8.96
C SER A 301 -44.33 -21.96 -7.86
N ALA A 302 -43.08 -22.43 -7.88
CA ALA A 302 -42.02 -22.01 -6.96
C ALA A 302 -41.36 -20.66 -7.33
N ARG A 303 -41.52 -20.17 -8.57
CA ARG A 303 -40.88 -18.92 -9.05
C ARG A 303 -41.60 -17.65 -8.63
N ALA A 304 -42.74 -17.77 -7.95
CA ALA A 304 -43.38 -16.65 -7.27
C ALA A 304 -42.49 -16.06 -6.14
N GLY A 305 -41.46 -16.80 -5.67
CA GLY A 305 -40.37 -16.28 -4.85
C GLY A 305 -39.07 -16.23 -5.66
N GLY A 306 -38.68 -15.06 -6.15
CA GLY A 306 -37.57 -14.88 -7.07
C GLY A 306 -36.24 -15.51 -6.62
N ARG A 307 -35.82 -16.61 -7.27
CA ARG A 307 -34.41 -17.05 -7.34
C ARG A 307 -34.09 -17.60 -8.73
N GLY A 308 -32.99 -17.13 -9.31
CA GLY A 308 -32.64 -17.25 -10.73
C GLY A 308 -32.24 -18.66 -11.21
N LYS A 309 -32.47 -18.91 -12.50
CA LYS A 309 -32.11 -20.13 -13.25
C LYS A 309 -30.58 -20.32 -13.35
N GLY A 310 -30.06 -21.41 -12.79
CA GLY A 310 -28.72 -21.90 -13.11
C GLY A 310 -28.64 -22.40 -14.57
N LYS A 311 -27.62 -21.98 -15.32
CA LYS A 311 -27.39 -22.41 -16.71
C LYS A 311 -27.17 -23.93 -16.79
N ARG A 312 -27.95 -24.63 -17.62
CA ARG A 312 -27.68 -26.04 -17.99
C ARG A 312 -26.41 -26.13 -18.84
N ARG A 313 -25.56 -27.13 -18.57
CA ARG A 313 -24.33 -27.39 -19.34
C ARG A 313 -24.65 -27.86 -20.75
N ARG A 314 -24.03 -27.27 -21.77
CA ARG A 314 -24.07 -27.76 -23.15
C ARG A 314 -23.14 -28.99 -23.24
N HIS A 315 -23.69 -30.14 -23.63
CA HIS A 315 -23.01 -31.44 -23.84
C HIS A 315 -22.60 -32.19 -22.55
N PRO A 316 -23.53 -32.93 -21.92
CA PRO A 316 -23.28 -33.67 -20.67
C PRO A 316 -22.36 -34.90 -20.81
N GLY A 317 -22.07 -35.36 -22.03
CA GLY A 317 -21.45 -36.67 -22.30
C GLY A 317 -20.02 -36.66 -22.86
N LEU A 318 -19.35 -35.50 -22.94
CA LEU A 318 -17.95 -35.45 -23.41
C LEU A 318 -16.98 -35.18 -22.25
N THR A 319 -15.91 -35.98 -22.20
CA THR A 319 -14.82 -35.84 -21.22
C THR A 319 -13.78 -34.84 -21.75
N ASP A 320 -13.60 -33.71 -21.06
CA ASP A 320 -12.61 -32.69 -21.41
C ASP A 320 -11.17 -33.18 -21.14
N LEU A 321 -10.40 -33.51 -22.18
CA LEU A 321 -8.99 -33.91 -22.08
C LEU A 321 -8.06 -32.81 -21.53
N ARG A 322 -8.50 -31.55 -21.52
CA ARG A 322 -7.76 -30.38 -20.99
C ARG A 322 -8.13 -29.99 -19.56
N GLN A 323 -9.18 -30.58 -18.97
CA GLN A 323 -9.45 -30.36 -17.55
C GLN A 323 -8.39 -31.08 -16.74
N GLN A 324 -7.51 -30.32 -16.08
CA GLN A 324 -6.53 -30.86 -15.15
C GLN A 324 -7.23 -31.83 -14.20
N THR A 325 -6.77 -33.08 -14.17
CA THR A 325 -7.34 -34.12 -13.32
C THR A 325 -7.37 -33.63 -11.87
N ASN A 326 -8.52 -33.79 -11.22
CA ASN A 326 -8.78 -33.31 -9.85
C ASN A 326 -8.06 -34.20 -8.81
N THR A 327 -6.74 -34.30 -8.95
CA THR A 327 -5.84 -35.08 -8.11
C THR A 327 -5.73 -34.45 -6.72
N ALA A 328 -5.31 -35.25 -5.73
CA ALA A 328 -5.07 -34.73 -4.38
C ALA A 328 -4.04 -33.58 -4.38
N ARG A 329 -3.00 -33.69 -5.24
CA ARG A 329 -1.95 -32.69 -5.37
C ARG A 329 -2.47 -31.35 -5.91
N THR A 330 -3.36 -31.34 -6.91
CA THR A 330 -3.93 -30.08 -7.44
C THR A 330 -4.88 -29.44 -6.44
N ARG A 331 -5.66 -30.22 -5.68
CA ARG A 331 -6.50 -29.71 -4.59
C ARG A 331 -5.68 -29.07 -3.46
N ILE A 332 -4.59 -29.72 -3.05
CA ILE A 332 -3.70 -29.19 -2.01
C ILE A 332 -2.99 -27.93 -2.51
N ALA A 333 -2.44 -27.95 -3.72
CA ALA A 333 -1.79 -26.77 -4.31
C ALA A 333 -2.74 -25.57 -4.39
N LYS A 334 -4.01 -25.78 -4.78
CA LYS A 334 -5.02 -24.72 -4.81
C LYS A 334 -5.33 -24.14 -3.42
N LYS A 335 -5.24 -24.95 -2.36
CA LYS A 335 -5.43 -24.49 -0.97
C LYS A 335 -4.20 -23.75 -0.43
N ILE A 336 -3.00 -24.25 -0.71
CA ILE A 336 -1.73 -23.69 -0.21
C ILE A 336 -1.38 -22.39 -0.96
N PHE A 337 -1.48 -22.39 -2.28
CA PHE A 337 -1.14 -21.24 -3.13
C PHE A 337 -2.31 -20.31 -3.42
N ALA A 338 -3.44 -20.45 -2.70
CA ALA A 338 -4.49 -19.45 -2.74
C ALA A 338 -3.91 -18.09 -2.30
N LYS A 339 -4.17 -17.03 -3.07
CA LYS A 339 -3.67 -15.67 -2.78
C LYS A 339 -3.88 -15.26 -1.32
N ALA A 340 -5.07 -15.55 -0.77
CA ALA A 340 -5.39 -15.28 0.63
C ALA A 340 -4.57 -16.12 1.63
N ALA A 341 -4.26 -17.39 1.32
CA ALA A 341 -3.44 -18.24 2.19
C ALA A 341 -1.98 -17.74 2.21
N VAL A 342 -1.42 -17.41 1.05
CA VAL A 342 -0.07 -16.82 0.93
C VAL A 342 0.00 -15.48 1.66
N GLN A 343 -1.01 -14.61 1.49
CA GLN A 343 -1.07 -13.33 2.18
C GLN A 343 -1.10 -13.49 3.71
N ARG A 344 -1.88 -14.44 4.25
CA ARG A 344 -1.89 -14.71 5.71
C ARG A 344 -0.51 -15.13 6.23
N VAL A 345 0.21 -15.97 5.50
CA VAL A 345 1.57 -16.39 5.90
C VAL A 345 2.53 -15.20 5.88
N VAL A 346 2.51 -14.40 4.82
CA VAL A 346 3.34 -13.18 4.73
C VAL A 346 3.03 -12.24 5.88
N THR A 347 1.76 -11.93 6.14
CA THR A 347 1.35 -11.06 7.25
C THR A 347 1.80 -11.61 8.60
N ALA A 348 1.68 -12.92 8.84
CA ALA A 348 2.16 -13.54 10.07
C ALA A 348 3.68 -13.44 10.23
N MET A 349 4.45 -13.65 9.15
CA MET A 349 5.90 -13.46 9.16
C MET A 349 6.29 -12.01 9.45
N THR A 350 5.63 -11.04 8.80
CA THR A 350 5.86 -9.60 9.04
C THR A 350 5.53 -9.22 10.49
N GLN A 351 4.44 -9.73 11.07
CA GLN A 351 4.09 -9.49 12.48
C GLN A 351 5.12 -10.10 13.45
N MET A 352 5.64 -11.29 13.16
CA MET A 352 6.70 -11.90 13.98
C MET A 352 7.97 -11.06 13.95
N ASP A 353 8.36 -10.55 12.78
CA ASP A 353 9.53 -9.68 12.65
C ASP A 353 9.30 -8.33 13.34
N GLN A 354 8.11 -7.77 13.27
CA GLN A 354 7.75 -6.55 14.01
C GLN A 354 7.82 -6.78 15.54
N LYS A 355 7.32 -7.91 16.06
CA LYS A 355 7.42 -8.25 17.49
C LYS A 355 8.87 -8.45 17.96
N LYS A 356 9.75 -8.98 17.10
CA LYS A 356 11.19 -9.05 17.40
C LYS A 356 11.79 -7.65 17.56
N HIS A 357 11.38 -6.71 16.71
CA HIS A 357 11.83 -5.32 16.77
C HIS A 357 11.27 -4.56 17.98
N GLU A 358 10.01 -4.76 18.36
CA GLU A 358 9.42 -4.14 19.57
C GLU A 358 10.11 -4.64 20.86
N LYS A 359 10.49 -5.92 20.92
CA LYS A 359 11.28 -6.46 22.04
C LYS A 359 12.66 -5.81 22.13
N PHE A 360 13.25 -5.44 20.99
CA PHE A 360 14.51 -4.70 20.95
C PHE A 360 14.36 -3.31 21.58
N ALA A 361 13.37 -2.52 21.14
CA ALA A 361 13.12 -1.18 21.70
C ALA A 361 12.83 -1.21 23.21
N ASN A 362 12.07 -2.22 23.68
CA ASN A 362 11.72 -2.33 25.09
C ASN A 362 12.93 -2.80 25.95
N GLN A 363 13.69 -3.82 25.55
CA GLN A 363 14.87 -4.25 26.34
C GLN A 363 15.95 -3.17 26.43
N PHE A 364 16.08 -2.32 25.42
CA PHE A 364 17.03 -1.21 25.41
C PHE A 364 16.70 -0.12 26.44
N ASN A 365 15.40 0.15 26.64
CA ASN A 365 14.95 1.20 27.55
C ASN A 365 14.91 0.75 29.01
N TYR A 366 14.67 -0.54 29.29
CA TYR A 366 14.61 -1.07 30.66
C TYR A 366 15.96 -1.59 31.21
N ALA A 367 17.03 -1.63 30.40
CA ALA A 367 18.38 -1.98 30.86
C ALA A 367 19.11 -0.82 31.60
N LEU A 368 18.40 0.28 31.85
CA LEU A 368 18.88 1.49 32.53
C LEU A 368 18.19 1.68 33.89
N HIS A 369 18.43 0.74 34.79
CA HIS A 369 18.47 0.98 36.23
C HIS A 369 19.61 0.19 36.85
#